data_AF-W6AGT6-F1
#
_entry.id   AF-W6AGT6-F1
#
_cell.length_a   1.000
_cell.length_b   1.000
_cell.length_c   1.000
_cell.angle_alpha   90.00
_cell.angle_beta   90.00
_cell.angle_gamma   90.00
#
_symmetry.space_group_name_H-M   'P 1'
#
loop_
_entity.id
_entity.type
_entity.pdbx_description
1 polymer ?
#
loop_
_entity_poly.entity_id
_entity_poly.type
_entity_poly.pdbx_seq_one_letter_code
_entity_poly.pdbx_strand_id
1 'polypeptide(L)'
;MTNDNFDNNVDMQTLFHLLGDQKEQTLSNTQINKTCEEILMTFHTLFNNQECKAIMDQICIAKYKMNLNQVLESSDINIAEMQQYSENDALWVEFLTLIYLIVAPNQDKLGIYLSREVSSLIKNIKKLDKALRLKLNLYY
;
A
#
# COMPACT_ATOMS: atom_id res chain seq x y z
N MET A 1 -4.00 -9.63 -44.70
CA MET A 1 -3.91 -10.67 -43.66
C MET A 1 -2.81 -10.25 -42.71
N THR A 2 -3.18 -10.22 -41.44
CA THR A 2 -2.46 -9.86 -40.23
C THR A 2 -1.40 -10.90 -39.86
N ASN A 3 -0.41 -10.44 -39.07
CA ASN A 3 0.35 -11.10 -37.99
C ASN A 3 1.84 -10.70 -38.11
N ASP A 4 2.52 -10.17 -37.10
CA ASP A 4 2.16 -9.88 -35.72
C ASP A 4 2.97 -8.66 -35.25
N ASN A 5 2.24 -7.63 -34.82
CA ASN A 5 2.74 -6.54 -34.00
C ASN A 5 2.98 -7.07 -32.59
N PHE A 6 4.23 -7.04 -32.12
CA PHE A 6 4.57 -6.72 -30.73
C PHE A 6 6.03 -6.22 -30.73
N ASP A 7 6.25 -5.14 -31.47
CA ASP A 7 7.35 -4.23 -31.16
C ASP A 7 7.11 -3.73 -29.72
N ASN A 8 8.04 -4.04 -28.83
CA ASN A 8 8.08 -3.68 -27.39
C ASN A 8 8.26 -2.16 -27.16
N ASN A 9 7.62 -1.35 -28.00
CA ASN A 9 7.58 0.11 -28.01
C ASN A 9 6.38 0.64 -27.21
N VAL A 10 6.16 0.06 -26.04
CA VAL A 10 5.41 0.76 -25.00
C VAL A 10 6.39 0.92 -23.87
N ASP A 11 7.11 2.03 -23.91
CA ASP A 11 7.48 2.77 -22.71
C ASP A 11 6.32 2.59 -21.72
N MET A 12 6.47 1.68 -20.75
CA MET A 12 5.58 1.67 -19.60
C MET A 12 5.80 3.02 -18.97
N GLN A 13 4.94 3.98 -19.32
CA GLN A 13 4.91 5.30 -18.74
C GLN A 13 4.70 5.11 -17.26
N THR A 14 5.80 5.11 -16.54
CA THR A 14 5.79 4.94 -15.11
C THR A 14 5.14 6.17 -14.52
N LEU A 15 4.12 5.89 -13.72
CA LEU A 15 3.13 6.76 -13.07
C LEU A 15 3.72 8.00 -12.38
N PHE A 16 5.03 7.96 -12.12
CA PHE A 16 5.74 8.87 -11.27
C PHE A 16 6.21 10.17 -11.95
N HIS A 17 5.98 10.36 -13.25
CA HIS A 17 6.30 11.63 -13.93
C HIS A 17 5.38 12.80 -13.50
N LEU A 18 4.26 12.53 -12.81
CA LEU A 18 3.27 13.53 -12.37
C LEU A 18 3.49 14.03 -10.94
N LEU A 19 4.40 13.46 -10.15
CA LEU A 19 4.66 13.86 -8.74
C LEU A 19 5.55 15.11 -8.59
N GLY A 20 5.59 15.95 -9.64
CA GLY A 20 6.39 17.17 -9.74
C GLY A 20 7.83 16.88 -10.13
N ASP A 21 8.54 17.92 -10.60
CA ASP A 21 9.97 17.92 -10.97
C ASP A 21 10.90 17.50 -9.81
N GLN A 22 10.78 16.27 -9.32
CA GLN A 22 11.54 15.75 -8.20
C GLN A 22 12.82 15.14 -8.73
N LYS A 23 13.87 15.96 -8.70
CA LYS A 23 15.20 15.69 -9.25
C LYS A 23 15.92 14.42 -8.76
N GLU A 24 15.42 13.66 -7.79
CA GLU A 24 16.09 12.44 -7.33
C GLU A 24 15.10 11.37 -6.82
N GLN A 25 14.59 10.53 -7.73
CA GLN A 25 14.10 9.20 -7.33
C GLN A 25 15.30 8.36 -6.88
N THR A 26 15.27 7.84 -5.65
CA THR A 26 16.35 6.97 -5.14
C THR A 26 16.11 5.49 -5.43
N LEU A 27 14.91 5.12 -5.88
CA LEU A 27 14.53 3.77 -6.28
C LEU A 27 14.06 3.76 -7.73
N SER A 28 14.31 2.67 -8.44
CA SER A 28 13.76 2.46 -9.77
C SER A 28 12.27 2.11 -9.72
N ASN A 29 11.57 2.36 -10.82
CA ASN A 29 10.14 2.03 -10.94
C ASN A 29 9.84 0.54 -10.69
N THR A 30 10.72 -0.35 -11.14
CA THR A 30 10.63 -1.79 -10.85
C THR A 30 10.72 -2.09 -9.35
N GLN A 31 11.58 -1.37 -8.61
CA GLN A 31 11.71 -1.54 -7.16
C GLN A 31 10.50 -1.00 -6.41
N ILE A 32 9.91 0.09 -6.89
CA ILE A 32 8.68 0.66 -6.34
C ILE A 32 7.54 -0.34 -6.52
N ASN A 33 7.29 -0.81 -7.75
CA ASN A 33 6.22 -1.78 -8.03
C ASN A 33 6.35 -3.05 -7.19
N LYS A 34 7.56 -3.61 -7.12
CA LYS A 34 7.83 -4.77 -6.26
C LYS A 34 7.54 -4.48 -4.79
N THR A 35 7.90 -3.30 -4.29
CA THR A 35 7.63 -2.93 -2.90
C THR A 35 6.12 -2.78 -2.64
N CYS A 36 5.37 -2.25 -3.61
CA CYS A 36 3.91 -2.20 -3.55
C CYS A 36 3.29 -3.60 -3.50
N GLU A 37 3.70 -4.52 -4.38
CA GLU A 37 3.24 -5.92 -4.37
C GLU A 37 3.52 -6.61 -3.02
N GLU A 38 4.72 -6.41 -2.46
CA GLU A 38 5.07 -6.95 -1.15
C GLU A 38 4.15 -6.41 -0.03
N ILE A 39 3.82 -5.12 -0.05
CA ILE A 39 2.89 -4.50 0.91
C ILE A 39 1.51 -5.15 0.79
N LEU A 40 1.00 -5.34 -0.42
CA LEU A 40 -0.31 -5.94 -0.65
C LEU A 40 -0.39 -7.38 -0.19
N MET A 41 0.59 -8.20 -0.58
CA MET A 41 0.65 -9.60 -0.14
C MET A 41 0.67 -9.69 1.38
N THR A 42 1.49 -8.85 2.02
CA THR A 42 1.63 -8.84 3.47
C THR A 42 0.33 -8.39 4.15
N PHE A 43 -0.29 -7.31 3.68
CA PHE A 43 -1.58 -6.84 4.20
C PHE A 43 -2.69 -7.88 4.00
N HIS A 44 -2.73 -8.56 2.86
CA HIS A 44 -3.68 -9.63 2.58
C HIS A 44 -3.50 -10.81 3.56
N THR A 45 -2.27 -11.16 3.93
CA THR A 45 -2.00 -12.15 4.98
C THR A 45 -2.56 -11.71 6.33
N LEU A 46 -2.33 -10.45 6.73
CA LEU A 46 -2.89 -9.90 7.97
C LEU A 46 -4.43 -9.88 7.95
N PHE A 47 -5.01 -9.49 6.82
CA PHE A 47 -6.45 -9.36 6.65
C PHE A 47 -7.19 -10.70 6.74
N ASN A 48 -6.58 -11.77 6.21
CA ASN A 48 -7.18 -13.11 6.23
C ASN A 48 -6.88 -13.89 7.51
N ASN A 49 -5.93 -13.45 8.34
CA ASN A 49 -5.77 -14.00 9.68
C ASN A 49 -6.88 -13.46 10.61
N GLN A 50 -7.66 -14.36 11.20
CA GLN A 50 -8.86 -14.00 11.95
C GLN A 50 -8.55 -13.14 13.18
N GLU A 51 -7.47 -13.42 13.90
CA GLU A 51 -7.07 -12.69 15.10
C GLU A 51 -6.58 -11.27 14.76
N CYS A 52 -5.70 -11.16 13.76
CA CYS A 52 -5.26 -9.87 13.22
C CYS A 52 -6.44 -9.05 12.71
N LYS A 53 -7.35 -9.66 11.94
CA LYS A 53 -8.54 -8.96 11.43
C LYS A 53 -9.41 -8.46 12.57
N ALA A 54 -9.67 -9.27 13.59
CA ALA A 54 -10.46 -8.86 14.76
C ALA A 54 -9.83 -7.66 15.48
N ILE A 55 -8.50 -7.64 15.63
CA ILE A 55 -7.78 -6.49 16.20
C ILE A 55 -7.95 -5.25 15.32
N MET A 56 -7.74 -5.38 14.00
CA MET A 56 -7.89 -4.25 13.07
C MET A 56 -9.32 -3.73 13.02
N ASP A 57 -10.34 -4.61 13.06
CA ASP A 57 -11.74 -4.23 13.15
C ASP A 57 -12.04 -3.45 14.43
N GLN A 58 -11.54 -3.90 15.59
CA GLN A 58 -11.70 -3.18 16.86
C GLN A 58 -11.09 -1.78 16.81
N ILE A 59 -9.91 -1.63 16.21
CA ILE A 59 -9.25 -0.33 16.03
C ILE A 59 -10.10 0.57 15.13
N CYS A 60 -10.59 0.04 14.01
CA CYS A 60 -11.42 0.79 13.07
C CYS A 60 -12.75 1.20 13.71
N ILE A 61 -13.40 0.32 14.47
CA ILE A 61 -14.64 0.63 15.18
C ILE A 61 -14.39 1.73 16.22
N ALA A 62 -13.30 1.67 16.97
CA ALA A 62 -12.98 2.68 17.97
C ALA A 62 -12.80 4.07 17.33
N LYS A 63 -12.02 4.14 16.24
CA LYS A 63 -11.57 5.38 15.61
C LYS A 63 -12.56 5.95 14.59
N TYR A 64 -13.13 5.10 13.74
CA TYR A 64 -13.96 5.48 12.59
C TYR A 64 -15.43 5.05 12.72
N LYS A 65 -15.80 4.32 13.79
CA LYS A 65 -17.16 3.78 14.01
C LYS A 65 -17.62 2.80 12.93
N MET A 66 -16.67 2.21 12.21
CA MET A 66 -16.87 1.27 11.10
C MET A 66 -15.86 0.13 11.22
N ASN A 67 -16.20 -1.06 10.70
CA ASN A 67 -15.23 -2.16 10.61
C ASN A 67 -14.22 -1.93 9.49
N LEU A 68 -13.15 -2.73 9.42
CA LEU A 68 -12.07 -2.52 8.45
C LEU A 68 -12.57 -2.56 7.00
N ASN A 69 -13.48 -3.47 6.66
CA ASN A 69 -14.00 -3.59 5.30
C ASN A 69 -14.74 -2.32 4.88
N GLN A 70 -15.59 -1.80 5.77
CA GLN A 70 -16.33 -0.55 5.54
C GLN A 70 -15.40 0.67 5.41
N VAL A 71 -14.31 0.71 6.18
CA VAL A 71 -13.31 1.78 6.07
C VAL A 71 -12.59 1.72 4.72
N LEU A 72 -12.23 0.52 4.25
CA LEU A 72 -11.62 0.35 2.93
C LEU A 72 -12.58 0.73 1.80
N GLU A 73 -13.82 0.25 1.86
CA GLU A 73 -14.88 0.58 0.88
C GLU A 73 -15.17 2.09 0.84
N SER A 74 -15.26 2.75 1.99
CA SER A 74 -15.49 4.21 2.06
C SER A 74 -14.30 5.06 1.59
N SER A 75 -13.11 4.46 1.47
CA SER A 75 -11.92 5.10 0.92
C SER A 75 -11.71 4.74 -0.57
N ASP A 76 -12.72 4.13 -1.21
CA ASP A 76 -12.65 3.59 -2.58
C ASP A 76 -11.49 2.60 -2.80
N ILE A 77 -11.10 1.87 -1.74
CA ILE A 77 -10.02 0.87 -1.77
C ILE A 77 -10.63 -0.52 -1.96
N ASN A 78 -10.55 -1.02 -3.18
CA ASN A 78 -10.79 -2.42 -3.53
C ASN A 78 -9.45 -3.21 -3.62
N ILE A 79 -9.22 -4.15 -2.69
CA ILE A 79 -7.98 -4.96 -2.67
C ILE A 79 -7.85 -5.85 -3.92
N ALA A 80 -8.97 -6.24 -4.54
CA ALA A 80 -8.96 -7.11 -5.71
C ALA A 80 -8.56 -6.40 -7.01
N GLU A 81 -8.62 -5.06 -7.05
CA GLU A 81 -8.43 -4.26 -8.27
C GLU A 81 -7.16 -3.39 -8.23
N MET A 82 -6.28 -3.59 -7.24
CA MET A 82 -5.16 -2.65 -6.98
C MET A 82 -4.09 -2.59 -8.08
N GLN A 83 -4.03 -3.57 -8.98
CA GLN A 83 -3.20 -3.47 -10.20
C GLN A 83 -3.62 -2.28 -11.08
N GLN A 84 -4.88 -1.86 -10.99
CA GLN A 84 -5.43 -0.71 -11.70
C GLN A 84 -5.11 0.63 -11.01
N TYR A 85 -4.61 0.60 -9.76
CA TYR A 85 -4.23 1.82 -9.03
C TYR A 85 -2.90 2.39 -9.48
N SER A 86 -2.27 1.75 -10.46
CA SER A 86 -1.23 2.38 -11.23
C SER A 86 -1.68 3.80 -11.62
N GLU A 87 -2.87 3.95 -12.19
CA GLU A 87 -3.34 5.22 -12.75
C GLU A 87 -3.88 6.21 -11.72
N ASN A 88 -3.86 5.89 -10.42
CA ASN A 88 -4.45 6.72 -9.35
C ASN A 88 -3.57 6.77 -8.10
N ASP A 89 -2.60 7.68 -8.11
CA ASP A 89 -1.63 7.91 -7.02
C ASP A 89 -2.29 8.25 -5.68
N ALA A 90 -3.42 8.96 -5.70
CA ALA A 90 -4.11 9.37 -4.47
C ALA A 90 -4.62 8.16 -3.69
N LEU A 91 -5.13 7.13 -4.38
CA LEU A 91 -5.58 5.89 -3.75
C LEU A 91 -4.43 5.13 -3.08
N TRP A 92 -3.23 5.14 -3.67
CA TRP A 92 -2.05 4.51 -3.06
C TRP A 92 -1.60 5.24 -1.81
N VAL A 93 -1.55 6.57 -1.86
CA VAL A 93 -1.21 7.41 -0.70
C VAL A 93 -2.21 7.17 0.43
N GLU A 94 -3.50 7.20 0.13
CA GLU A 94 -4.58 6.99 1.10
C GLU A 94 -4.56 5.59 1.70
N PHE A 95 -4.38 4.56 0.87
CA PHE A 95 -4.22 3.18 1.32
C PHE A 95 -3.01 3.02 2.25
N LEU A 96 -1.82 3.47 1.84
CA LEU A 96 -0.59 3.36 2.64
C LEU A 96 -0.72 4.10 3.98
N THR A 97 -1.37 5.25 3.98
CA THR A 97 -1.66 6.02 5.19
C THR A 97 -2.57 5.25 6.13
N LEU A 98 -3.70 4.77 5.60
CA LEU A 98 -4.72 4.06 6.37
C LEU A 98 -4.14 2.82 7.04
N ILE A 99 -3.50 1.93 6.26
CA ILE A 99 -2.94 0.69 6.79
C ILE A 99 -1.82 0.98 7.79
N TYR A 100 -1.00 2.01 7.56
CA TYR A 100 0.06 2.36 8.49
C TYR A 100 -0.50 2.86 9.83
N LEU A 101 -1.52 3.72 9.81
CA LEU A 101 -2.16 4.24 11.02
C LEU A 101 -2.87 3.15 11.84
N ILE A 102 -3.30 2.07 11.19
CA ILE A 102 -3.89 0.91 11.87
C ILE A 102 -2.79 0.01 12.42
N VAL A 103 -1.80 -0.34 11.60
CA VAL A 103 -0.82 -1.39 11.91
C VAL A 103 0.32 -0.89 12.78
N ALA A 104 0.94 0.26 12.47
CA ALA A 104 2.16 0.69 13.15
C ALA A 104 1.97 0.96 14.66
N PRO A 105 0.92 1.68 15.12
CA PRO A 105 0.68 1.88 16.54
C PRO A 105 0.28 0.60 17.29
N ASN A 106 -0.17 -0.43 16.57
CA ASN A 106 -0.64 -1.70 17.12
C ASN A 106 0.30 -2.86 16.77
N GLN A 107 1.55 -2.55 16.41
CA GLN A 107 2.54 -3.51 15.96
C GLN A 107 2.71 -4.66 16.95
N ASP A 108 2.82 -4.37 18.25
CA ASP A 108 3.04 -5.41 19.26
C ASP A 108 1.86 -6.37 19.37
N LYS A 109 0.63 -5.85 19.30
CA LYS A 109 -0.60 -6.68 19.38
C LYS A 109 -0.77 -7.56 18.17
N LEU A 110 -0.57 -7.01 16.97
CA LEU A 110 -0.64 -7.76 15.72
C LEU A 110 0.54 -8.74 15.59
N GLY A 111 1.71 -8.35 16.11
CA GLY A 111 2.95 -9.11 16.05
C GLY A 111 2.94 -10.39 16.89
N ILE A 112 2.03 -10.53 17.87
CA ILE A 112 1.80 -11.80 18.58
C ILE A 112 1.45 -12.92 17.60
N TYR A 113 0.72 -12.58 16.53
CA TYR A 113 0.22 -13.55 15.55
C TYR A 113 1.11 -13.59 14.30
N LEU A 114 1.55 -12.44 13.80
CA LEU A 114 2.27 -12.32 12.52
C LEU A 114 3.42 -11.29 12.59
N SER A 115 4.39 -11.49 13.49
CA SER A 115 5.49 -10.55 13.74
C SER A 115 6.29 -10.16 12.49
N ARG A 116 6.62 -11.16 11.65
CA ARG A 116 7.43 -10.95 10.44
C ARG A 116 6.68 -10.07 9.43
N GLU A 117 5.43 -10.39 9.19
CA GLU A 117 4.57 -9.72 8.23
C GLU A 117 4.30 -8.28 8.69
N VAL A 118 3.93 -8.07 9.95
CA VAL A 118 3.72 -6.73 10.52
C VAL A 118 4.98 -5.86 10.37
N SER A 119 6.15 -6.39 10.74
CA SER A 119 7.42 -5.66 10.63
C SER A 119 7.78 -5.35 9.17
N SER A 120 7.55 -6.31 8.27
CA SER A 120 7.79 -6.15 6.83
C SER A 120 6.89 -5.09 6.22
N LEU A 121 5.60 -5.08 6.58
CA LEU A 121 4.61 -4.12 6.10
C LEU A 121 5.02 -2.70 6.48
N ILE A 122 5.29 -2.46 7.76
CA ILE A 122 5.69 -1.14 8.28
C ILE A 122 6.99 -0.66 7.61
N LYS A 123 7.98 -1.54 7.47
CA LYS A 123 9.26 -1.22 6.83
C LYS A 123 9.07 -0.83 5.36
N ASN A 124 8.27 -1.58 4.61
CA ASN A 124 8.06 -1.32 3.19
C ASN A 124 7.25 -0.04 2.94
N ILE A 125 6.24 0.25 3.77
CA ILE A 125 5.51 1.52 3.71
C ILE A 125 6.46 2.71 3.96
N LYS A 126 7.30 2.64 5.02
CA LYS A 126 8.30 3.69 5.30
C LYS A 126 9.32 3.86 4.17
N LYS A 127 9.70 2.76 3.52
CA LYS A 127 10.61 2.78 2.37
C LYS A 127 9.97 3.52 1.17
N LEU A 128 8.69 3.25 0.88
CA LEU A 128 7.96 3.95 -0.18
C LEU A 128 7.74 5.43 0.15
N ASP A 129 7.31 5.77 1.37
CA ASP A 129 7.12 7.16 1.79
C ASP A 129 8.40 7.99 1.62
N LYS A 130 9.55 7.44 2.01
CA LYS A 130 10.86 8.08 1.83
C LYS A 130 11.25 8.21 0.35
N ALA A 131 11.07 7.15 -0.43
CA ALA A 131 11.50 7.10 -1.83
C ALA A 131 10.66 8.03 -2.73
N LEU A 132 9.38 8.14 -2.43
CA LEU A 132 8.40 8.88 -3.23
C LEU A 132 8.06 10.25 -2.62
N ARG A 133 8.63 10.58 -1.45
CA ARG A 133 8.35 11.79 -0.68
C ARG A 133 6.84 12.06 -0.59
N LEU A 134 6.08 11.02 -0.24
CA LEU A 134 4.61 11.06 -0.25
C LEU A 134 4.04 12.04 0.80
N LYS A 135 4.91 12.70 1.60
CA LYS A 135 4.55 13.65 2.66
C LYS A 135 3.44 13.10 3.53
N LEU A 136 3.45 11.79 3.77
CA LEU A 136 2.46 11.13 4.62
C LEU A 136 2.55 11.63 6.08
N ASN A 137 3.53 12.48 6.41
CA ASN A 137 3.83 12.98 7.74
C ASN A 137 3.89 11.84 8.78
N LEU A 138 4.34 10.65 8.35
CA LEU A 138 4.43 9.45 9.18
C LEU A 138 5.65 9.46 10.11
N TYR A 139 6.43 10.54 10.08
CA TYR A 139 7.56 10.80 10.94
C TYR A 139 7.15 11.84 11.99
N TYR A 140 6.92 11.35 13.21
CA TYR A 140 7.09 12.10 14.46
C TYR A 140 8.06 11.33 15.34
#